data_AF-A0A7K0I6P5-F1
#
_entry.id   AF-A0A7K0I6P5-F1
#
_cell.length_a   1.000
_cell.length_b   1.000
_cell.length_c   1.000
_cell.angle_alpha   90.00
_cell.angle_beta   90.00
_cell.angle_gamma   90.00
#
_symmetry.space_group_name_H-M   'P 1'
#
loop_
_entity.id
_entity.type
_entity.pdbx_description
1 polymer ?
#
loop_
_entity_poly.entity_id
_entity_poly.type
_entity_poly.pdbx_seq_one_letter_code
_entity_poly.pdbx_strand_id
1 'polypeptide(L)'
;MPLLLTSMIGASIFGNDFFKFSIGSFNVLDFLIVATCISYLAIFSFGRARRNFNSGLLCDRWLWAFLAYGLISVIFSYMGFYSSLGLSSDVLFNASFIPRQAYYLFFIPLIIASTRHPSSGSCRKFLCGKYRLLFLCIYIAHVLWTGGFALDVSSCFCLSLLLLLKKRKQEVIDLLFLGVVLFSPMAVGGEMTQAAIRLVCLVFYFAKSKENVFHYGMFAVLAIVIACFIVPFAPFGDLGLDANTSWRISYWRDELDQLLATYGMGVGYGTSYASYGFIGSATSGPFAATAQYSTLEKMYVVGCHNSFISMAFRLGVAGVSLLLTYILSLASRKRSHREDFASSACFAVISSLIIICFNVGFESPAYFFLFAFSVSYLNSTATLREAAICSVEADRGRRSDATNSAGLGGAEALSRHGVIPKAAERVRTRFRCHLAAKVM
;
A
#
# COMPACT_ATOMS: atom_id res chain seq x y z
N MET A 1 2.54 -5.84 11.36
CA MET A 1 3.40 -4.69 11.00
C MET A 1 4.88 -5.05 11.02
N PRO A 2 5.42 -5.72 12.05
CA PRO A 2 6.84 -6.12 12.05
C PRO A 2 7.24 -6.95 10.84
N LEU A 3 6.44 -7.96 10.46
CA LEU A 3 6.69 -8.75 9.25
C LEU A 3 6.78 -7.88 7.99
N LEU A 4 5.79 -7.01 7.77
CA LEU A 4 5.78 -6.08 6.62
C LEU A 4 6.99 -5.13 6.63
N LEU A 5 7.39 -4.64 7.82
CA LEU A 5 8.56 -3.78 7.96
C LEU A 5 9.86 -4.53 7.62
N THR A 6 10.03 -5.76 8.15
CA THR A 6 11.20 -6.59 7.85
C THR A 6 11.28 -6.89 6.36
N SER A 7 10.16 -7.25 5.72
CA SER A 7 10.11 -7.47 4.27
C SER A 7 10.46 -6.21 3.48
N MET A 8 9.96 -5.03 3.90
CA MET A 8 10.28 -3.75 3.26
C MET A 8 11.77 -3.43 3.37
N ILE A 9 12.36 -3.57 4.56
CA ILE A 9 13.79 -3.30 4.79
C ILE A 9 14.66 -4.29 4.03
N GLY A 10 14.35 -5.59 4.08
CA GLY A 10 15.07 -6.61 3.33
C GLY A 10 15.03 -6.36 1.82
N ALA A 11 13.85 -6.06 1.28
CA ALA A 11 13.68 -5.69 -0.13
C ALA A 11 14.42 -4.41 -0.52
N SER A 12 14.60 -3.46 0.41
CA SER A 12 15.36 -2.22 0.18
C SER A 12 16.89 -2.37 0.27
N ILE A 13 17.39 -3.53 0.65
CA ILE A 13 18.84 -3.80 0.70
C ILE A 13 19.21 -4.80 -0.40
N PHE A 14 18.41 -5.86 -0.56
CA PHE A 14 18.73 -6.99 -1.43
C PHE A 14 17.77 -7.13 -2.63
N GLY A 15 16.88 -6.16 -2.85
CA GLY A 15 15.88 -6.25 -3.92
C GLY A 15 14.97 -7.48 -3.80
N ASN A 16 14.66 -8.09 -4.94
CA ASN A 16 13.89 -9.34 -4.97
C ASN A 16 14.68 -10.56 -4.46
N ASP A 17 16.01 -10.50 -4.40
CA ASP A 17 16.82 -11.63 -3.96
C ASP A 17 16.70 -11.87 -2.45
N PHE A 18 16.29 -10.85 -1.68
CA PHE A 18 15.91 -11.02 -0.27
C PHE A 18 14.98 -12.20 -0.04
N PHE A 19 13.96 -12.36 -0.91
CA PHE A 19 12.94 -13.40 -0.78
C PHE A 19 13.41 -14.78 -1.23
N LYS A 20 14.54 -14.83 -1.95
CA LYS A 20 15.17 -16.06 -2.45
C LYS A 20 16.26 -16.57 -1.53
N PHE A 21 16.78 -15.74 -0.62
CA PHE A 21 17.75 -16.20 0.38
C PHE A 21 17.19 -17.38 1.15
N SER A 22 17.98 -18.46 1.22
CA SER A 22 17.58 -19.71 1.83
C SER A 22 18.39 -20.00 3.09
N ILE A 23 17.70 -20.57 4.08
CA ILE A 23 18.31 -21.18 5.25
C ILE A 23 17.88 -22.65 5.21
N GLY A 24 18.81 -23.53 4.81
CA GLY A 24 18.47 -24.92 4.47
C GLY A 24 17.56 -24.97 3.23
N SER A 25 16.47 -25.73 3.30
CA SER A 25 15.53 -25.93 2.20
C SER A 25 14.44 -24.85 2.08
N PHE A 26 14.40 -23.88 3.01
CA PHE A 26 13.36 -22.86 3.04
C PHE A 26 13.94 -21.50 2.66
N ASN A 27 13.27 -20.80 1.75
CA ASN A 27 13.59 -19.42 1.42
C ASN A 27 12.87 -18.45 2.37
N VAL A 28 13.29 -17.18 2.38
CA VAL A 28 12.69 -16.12 3.21
C VAL A 28 11.20 -15.96 2.95
N LEU A 29 10.72 -16.13 1.70
CA LEU A 29 9.29 -16.09 1.41
C LEU A 29 8.52 -17.21 2.12
N ASP A 30 9.08 -18.42 2.17
CA ASP A 30 8.49 -19.56 2.90
C ASP A 30 8.39 -19.25 4.39
N PHE A 31 9.44 -18.68 4.99
CA PHE A 31 9.40 -18.22 6.38
C PHE A 31 8.34 -17.13 6.61
N LEU A 32 8.16 -16.22 5.66
CA LEU A 32 7.10 -15.20 5.72
C LEU A 32 5.70 -15.82 5.62
N ILE A 33 5.51 -16.86 4.80
CA ILE A 33 4.25 -17.61 4.73
C ILE A 33 3.96 -18.25 6.08
N VAL A 34 4.93 -18.99 6.65
CA VAL A 34 4.77 -19.64 7.96
C VAL A 34 4.50 -18.63 9.07
N ALA A 35 5.26 -17.53 9.12
CA ALA A 35 5.06 -16.48 10.12
C ALA A 35 3.69 -15.79 9.97
N THR A 36 3.19 -15.68 8.74
CA THR A 36 1.85 -15.15 8.46
C THR A 36 0.77 -16.12 8.90
N CYS A 37 0.91 -17.44 8.64
CA CYS A 37 0.02 -18.47 9.18
C CYS A 37 -0.05 -18.42 10.71
N ILE A 38 1.11 -18.37 11.38
CA ILE A 38 1.19 -18.23 12.85
C ILE A 38 0.47 -16.96 13.31
N SER A 39 0.67 -15.84 12.60
CA SER A 39 0.01 -14.58 12.90
C SER A 39 -1.51 -14.69 12.76
N TYR A 40 -2.02 -15.34 11.71
CA TYR A 40 -3.45 -15.57 11.51
C TYR A 40 -4.05 -16.45 12.60
N LEU A 41 -3.38 -17.55 12.96
CA LEU A 41 -3.79 -18.42 14.06
C LEU A 41 -3.80 -17.68 15.40
N ALA A 42 -2.77 -16.88 15.69
CA ALA A 42 -2.73 -16.07 16.89
C ALA A 42 -3.89 -15.07 16.93
N ILE A 43 -4.16 -14.37 15.82
CA ILE A 43 -5.29 -13.42 15.74
C ILE A 43 -6.63 -14.14 15.95
N PHE A 44 -6.82 -15.31 15.36
CA PHE A 44 -8.05 -16.08 15.50
C PHE A 44 -8.24 -16.57 16.95
N SER A 45 -7.20 -17.15 17.55
CA SER A 45 -7.23 -17.69 18.91
C SER A 45 -7.37 -16.60 19.98
N PHE A 46 -6.61 -15.50 19.87
CA PHE A 46 -6.65 -14.40 20.85
C PHE A 46 -7.79 -13.39 20.60
N GLY A 47 -8.24 -13.24 19.35
CA GLY A 47 -9.36 -12.36 18.99
C GLY A 47 -10.70 -12.83 19.57
N ARG A 48 -10.87 -14.13 19.81
CA ARG A 48 -12.04 -14.70 20.48
C ARG A 48 -12.12 -14.36 21.97
N ALA A 49 -10.96 -14.12 22.61
CA ALA A 49 -10.86 -13.82 24.05
C ALA A 49 -10.97 -12.31 24.38
N ARG A 50 -10.75 -11.40 23.42
CA ARG A 50 -10.89 -9.96 23.61
C ARG A 50 -11.86 -9.38 22.58
N ARG A 51 -13.05 -8.95 23.03
CA ARG A 51 -14.05 -8.14 22.28
C ARG A 51 -13.54 -6.77 21.79
N ASN A 52 -12.22 -6.55 21.73
CA ASN A 52 -11.57 -5.30 21.33
C ASN A 52 -11.01 -5.32 19.91
N PHE A 53 -11.44 -6.27 19.06
CA PHE A 53 -11.30 -6.08 17.62
C PHE A 53 -12.29 -5.01 17.18
N ASN A 54 -11.86 -3.75 17.24
CA ASN A 54 -12.66 -2.60 16.82
C ASN A 54 -13.30 -2.86 15.46
N SER A 55 -14.57 -2.46 15.33
CA SER A 55 -15.39 -2.54 14.13
C SER A 55 -14.59 -2.11 12.89
N GLY A 56 -14.70 -2.90 11.82
CA GLY A 56 -13.87 -2.74 10.62
C GLY A 56 -13.93 -1.33 10.04
N LEU A 57 -12.78 -0.82 9.61
CA LEU A 57 -12.74 0.45 8.90
C LEU A 57 -13.57 0.33 7.62
N LEU A 58 -14.37 1.35 7.29
CA LEU A 58 -15.20 1.37 6.08
C LEU A 58 -14.40 1.14 4.78
N CYS A 59 -13.09 1.37 4.78
CA CYS A 59 -12.20 1.09 3.64
C CYS A 59 -11.85 -0.39 3.52
N ASP A 60 -11.78 -1.13 4.64
CA ASP A 60 -11.38 -2.53 4.65
C ASP A 60 -12.38 -3.41 3.90
N ARG A 61 -13.66 -3.00 3.81
CA ARG A 61 -14.69 -3.75 3.07
C ARG A 61 -14.34 -3.94 1.60
N TRP A 62 -13.73 -2.94 0.95
CA TRP A 62 -13.38 -3.01 -0.46
C TRP A 62 -12.17 -3.92 -0.68
N LEU A 63 -11.21 -3.89 0.25
CA LEU A 63 -10.09 -4.81 0.22
C LEU A 63 -10.51 -6.26 0.51
N TRP A 64 -11.48 -6.46 1.42
CA TRP A 64 -12.11 -7.76 1.65
C TRP A 64 -12.90 -8.24 0.43
N ALA A 65 -13.65 -7.36 -0.23
CA ALA A 65 -14.39 -7.70 -1.45
C ALA A 65 -13.43 -8.08 -2.59
N PHE A 66 -12.34 -7.32 -2.77
CA PHE A 66 -11.27 -7.66 -3.73
C PHE A 66 -10.65 -9.02 -3.42
N LEU A 67 -10.35 -9.30 -2.14
CA LEU A 67 -9.85 -10.60 -1.72
C LEU A 67 -10.84 -11.73 -2.01
N ALA A 68 -12.11 -11.56 -1.62
CA ALA A 68 -13.15 -12.56 -1.84
C ALA A 68 -13.31 -12.86 -3.34
N TYR A 69 -13.36 -11.82 -4.18
CA TYR A 69 -13.43 -11.96 -5.63
C TYR A 69 -12.19 -12.66 -6.20
N GLY A 70 -10.99 -12.31 -5.71
CA GLY A 70 -9.74 -12.95 -6.10
C GLY A 70 -9.71 -14.44 -5.73
N LEU A 71 -10.18 -14.81 -4.54
CA LEU A 71 -10.26 -16.21 -4.10
C LEU A 71 -11.28 -17.01 -4.92
N ILE A 72 -12.43 -16.43 -5.24
CA ILE A 72 -13.41 -17.03 -6.15
C ILE A 72 -12.77 -17.26 -7.53
N SER A 73 -12.04 -16.28 -8.04
CA SER A 73 -11.34 -16.40 -9.33
C SER A 73 -10.27 -17.51 -9.32
N VAL A 74 -9.57 -17.71 -8.20
CA VAL A 74 -8.65 -18.84 -8.01
C VAL A 74 -9.40 -20.18 -8.08
N ILE A 75 -10.53 -20.31 -7.37
CA ILE A 75 -11.36 -21.52 -7.39
C ILE A 75 -11.86 -21.80 -8.81
N PHE A 76 -12.38 -20.77 -9.49
CA PHE A 76 -12.87 -20.88 -10.87
C PHE A 76 -11.77 -21.25 -11.86
N SER A 77 -10.54 -20.79 -11.62
CA SER A 77 -9.37 -21.18 -12.42
C SER A 77 -9.05 -22.68 -12.27
N TYR A 78 -9.06 -23.21 -11.04
CA TYR A 78 -8.88 -24.65 -10.82
C TYR A 78 -10.02 -25.49 -11.39
N MET A 79 -11.24 -24.96 -11.40
CA MET A 79 -12.41 -25.63 -11.97
C MET A 79 -12.47 -25.56 -13.51
N GLY A 80 -11.56 -24.86 -14.17
CA GLY A 80 -11.58 -24.68 -15.62
C GLY A 80 -12.76 -23.83 -16.11
N PHE A 81 -13.29 -22.93 -15.28
CA PHE A 81 -14.42 -22.07 -15.64
C PHE A 81 -14.08 -21.13 -16.80
N TYR A 82 -12.89 -20.53 -16.78
CA TYR A 82 -12.46 -19.59 -17.81
C TYR A 82 -12.22 -20.30 -19.16
N SER A 83 -11.68 -21.52 -19.13
CA SER A 83 -11.48 -22.31 -20.34
C SER A 83 -12.79 -22.87 -20.91
N SER A 84 -13.73 -23.30 -20.07
CA SER A 84 -15.02 -23.83 -20.52
C SER A 84 -15.92 -22.78 -21.18
N LEU A 85 -15.76 -21.50 -20.80
CA LEU A 85 -16.42 -20.36 -21.44
C LEU A 85 -15.68 -19.83 -22.68
N GLY A 86 -14.56 -20.45 -23.08
CA GLY A 86 -13.75 -19.97 -24.20
C GLY A 86 -13.03 -18.64 -23.93
N LEU A 87 -12.93 -18.21 -22.68
CA LEU A 87 -12.34 -16.93 -22.29
C LEU A 87 -10.79 -16.94 -22.29
N SER A 88 -10.17 -18.10 -22.52
CA SER A 88 -8.72 -18.26 -22.53
C SER A 88 -8.19 -18.88 -23.83
N SER A 89 -8.87 -18.67 -24.97
CA SER A 89 -8.51 -19.34 -26.24
C SER A 89 -7.11 -19.00 -26.74
N ASP A 90 -6.65 -17.76 -26.50
CA ASP A 90 -5.39 -17.25 -27.04
C ASP A 90 -4.24 -17.27 -26.03
N VAL A 91 -4.50 -17.80 -24.82
CA VAL A 91 -3.52 -17.94 -23.74
C VAL A 91 -3.40 -19.36 -23.24
N LEU A 92 -2.19 -19.65 -22.82
CA LEU A 92 -1.79 -20.95 -22.30
C LEU A 92 -2.28 -21.14 -20.88
N PHE A 93 -2.82 -22.31 -20.55
CA PHE A 93 -3.23 -22.66 -19.18
C PHE A 93 -2.31 -23.71 -18.56
N ASN A 94 -1.84 -23.44 -17.33
CA ASN A 94 -1.15 -24.39 -16.48
C ASN A 94 -1.43 -24.09 -15.00
N ALA A 95 -2.17 -25.00 -14.35
CA ALA A 95 -2.61 -24.85 -12.97
C ALA A 95 -1.45 -24.75 -11.95
N SER A 96 -0.25 -25.26 -12.27
CA SER A 96 0.90 -25.19 -11.36
C SER A 96 1.36 -23.75 -11.09
N PHE A 97 1.02 -22.81 -11.96
CA PHE A 97 1.34 -21.39 -11.80
C PHE A 97 0.29 -20.60 -11.02
N ILE A 98 -0.88 -21.17 -10.71
CA ILE A 98 -1.93 -20.48 -9.94
C ILE A 98 -1.40 -20.00 -8.58
N PRO A 99 -0.73 -20.81 -7.74
CA PRO A 99 -0.24 -20.35 -6.43
C PRO A 99 0.75 -19.19 -6.56
N ARG A 100 1.63 -19.25 -7.56
CA ARG A 100 2.61 -18.18 -7.83
C ARG A 100 1.91 -16.88 -8.20
N GLN A 101 0.90 -16.95 -9.07
CA GLN A 101 0.24 -15.74 -9.58
C GLN A 101 -0.75 -15.15 -8.58
N ALA A 102 -1.32 -15.96 -7.69
CA ALA A 102 -2.31 -15.54 -6.69
C ALA A 102 -1.73 -15.32 -5.28
N TYR A 103 -0.42 -15.48 -5.07
CA TYR A 103 0.20 -15.48 -3.74
C TYR A 103 -0.12 -14.23 -2.90
N TYR A 104 -0.27 -13.07 -3.55
CA TYR A 104 -0.55 -11.82 -2.86
C TYR A 104 -1.90 -11.85 -2.12
N LEU A 105 -2.89 -12.61 -2.61
CA LEU A 105 -4.19 -12.78 -1.95
C LEU A 105 -4.02 -13.36 -0.54
N PHE A 106 -3.06 -14.28 -0.36
CA PHE A 106 -2.75 -14.86 0.94
C PHE A 106 -2.26 -13.82 1.97
N PHE A 107 -1.58 -12.77 1.50
CA PHE A 107 -1.02 -11.72 2.36
C PHE A 107 -1.94 -10.49 2.52
N ILE A 108 -3.01 -10.35 1.74
CA ILE A 108 -3.97 -9.25 1.92
C ILE A 108 -4.57 -9.21 3.33
N PRO A 109 -5.00 -10.33 3.96
CA PRO A 109 -5.48 -10.28 5.34
C PRO A 109 -4.43 -9.75 6.34
N LEU A 110 -3.14 -9.97 6.08
CA LEU A 110 -2.05 -9.42 6.88
C LEU A 110 -2.01 -7.89 6.84
N ILE A 111 -2.36 -7.27 5.70
CA ILE A 111 -2.48 -5.81 5.57
C ILE A 111 -3.51 -5.28 6.56
N ILE A 112 -4.66 -5.94 6.64
CA ILE A 112 -5.78 -5.55 7.50
C ILE A 112 -5.43 -5.82 8.97
N ALA A 113 -4.98 -7.04 9.27
CA ALA A 113 -4.59 -7.47 10.61
C ALA A 113 -3.49 -6.59 11.22
N SER A 114 -2.49 -6.23 10.42
CA SER A 114 -1.35 -5.44 10.90
C SER A 114 -1.75 -4.05 11.37
N THR A 115 -2.85 -3.47 10.91
CA THR A 115 -3.29 -2.15 11.38
C THR A 115 -3.85 -2.19 12.81
N ARG A 116 -4.33 -3.37 13.23
CA ARG A 116 -5.06 -3.59 14.48
C ARG A 116 -4.18 -4.22 15.57
N HIS A 117 -3.00 -4.70 15.21
CA HIS A 117 -2.11 -5.37 16.14
C HIS A 117 -1.42 -4.38 17.10
N PRO A 118 -1.33 -4.65 18.41
CA PRO A 118 -0.68 -3.77 19.40
C PRO A 118 0.78 -3.40 19.05
N SER A 119 1.50 -4.32 18.40
CA SER A 119 2.89 -4.09 17.98
C SER A 119 3.06 -2.98 16.94
N SER A 120 2.00 -2.54 16.27
CA SER A 120 2.06 -1.47 15.27
C SER A 120 2.41 -0.12 15.87
N GLY A 121 1.95 0.13 17.10
CA GLY A 121 2.36 1.32 17.86
C GLY A 121 3.85 1.29 18.21
N SER A 122 4.37 0.14 18.64
CA SER A 122 5.79 -0.06 18.97
C SER A 122 6.69 0.03 17.73
N CYS A 123 6.29 -0.61 16.64
CA CYS A 123 6.97 -0.56 15.34
C CYS A 123 7.12 0.89 14.84
N ARG A 124 6.05 1.68 14.96
CA ARG A 124 6.09 3.10 14.63
C ARG A 124 7.04 3.90 15.54
N LYS A 125 6.98 3.69 16.85
CA LYS A 125 7.88 4.36 17.80
C LYS A 125 9.35 4.04 17.48
N PHE A 126 9.63 2.78 17.14
CA PHE A 126 10.95 2.35 16.69
C PHE A 126 11.39 3.09 15.42
N LEU A 127 10.56 3.12 14.38
CA LEU A 127 10.84 3.85 13.14
C LEU A 127 11.12 5.33 13.40
N CYS A 128 10.22 6.03 14.10
CA CYS A 128 10.40 7.45 14.41
C CYS A 128 11.60 7.74 15.32
N GLY A 129 11.96 6.78 16.19
CA GLY A 129 13.08 6.91 17.12
C GLY A 129 14.43 6.63 16.49
N LYS A 130 14.49 5.80 15.45
CA LYS A 130 15.74 5.28 14.86
C LYS A 130 15.89 5.57 13.36
N TYR A 131 15.03 6.40 12.76
CA TYR A 131 15.02 6.62 11.31
C TYR A 131 16.38 7.00 10.70
N ARG A 132 17.19 7.85 11.34
CA ARG A 132 18.52 8.24 10.82
C ARG A 132 19.51 7.07 10.80
N LEU A 133 19.52 6.28 11.88
CA LEU A 133 20.34 5.08 11.96
C LEU A 133 19.90 4.07 10.91
N LEU A 134 18.59 3.85 10.79
CA LEU A 134 18.02 2.95 9.77
C LEU A 134 18.37 3.42 8.35
N PHE A 135 18.28 4.72 8.08
CA PHE A 135 18.64 5.30 6.78
C PHE A 135 20.09 4.97 6.42
N LEU A 136 21.02 5.25 7.34
CA LEU A 136 22.45 4.97 7.14
C LEU A 136 22.72 3.48 6.99
N CYS A 137 22.15 2.64 7.85
CA CYS A 137 22.35 1.19 7.80
C CYS A 137 21.83 0.60 6.48
N ILE A 138 20.64 1.01 6.02
CA ILE A 138 20.07 0.51 4.76
C ILE A 138 20.91 0.99 3.58
N TYR A 139 21.26 2.28 3.53
CA TYR A 139 22.08 2.82 2.44
C TYR A 139 23.44 2.12 2.36
N ILE A 140 24.16 1.98 3.48
CA ILE A 140 25.46 1.31 3.51
C ILE A 140 25.31 -0.17 3.13
N ALA A 141 24.33 -0.88 3.68
CA ALA A 141 24.12 -2.28 3.35
C ALA A 141 23.77 -2.48 1.87
N HIS A 142 22.96 -1.59 1.29
CA HIS A 142 22.63 -1.58 -0.14
C HIS A 142 23.88 -1.36 -1.01
N VAL A 143 24.70 -0.37 -0.66
CA VAL A 143 25.95 -0.08 -1.40
C VAL A 143 26.92 -1.26 -1.33
N LEU A 144 27.05 -1.88 -0.16
CA LEU A 144 27.89 -3.06 0.03
C LEU A 144 27.37 -4.27 -0.76
N TRP A 145 26.04 -4.46 -0.80
CA TRP A 145 25.42 -5.56 -1.52
C TRP A 145 25.53 -5.41 -3.04
N THR A 146 25.21 -4.22 -3.55
CA THR A 146 25.20 -3.95 -4.99
C THR A 146 26.57 -3.59 -5.56
N GLY A 147 27.56 -3.31 -4.71
CA GLY A 147 28.88 -2.84 -5.11
C GLY A 147 28.87 -1.43 -5.72
N GLY A 148 27.79 -0.66 -5.55
CA GLY A 148 27.65 0.66 -6.16
C GLY A 148 26.68 1.59 -5.44
N PHE A 149 26.73 2.87 -5.81
CA PHE A 149 25.87 3.92 -5.23
C PHE A 149 24.50 4.04 -5.93
N ALA A 150 24.26 3.26 -6.97
CA ALA A 150 23.01 3.30 -7.71
C ALA A 150 21.87 2.72 -6.85
N LEU A 151 20.87 3.55 -6.57
CA LEU A 151 19.68 3.11 -5.83
C LEU A 151 18.73 2.39 -6.77
N ASP A 152 18.16 1.28 -6.30
CA ASP A 152 17.01 0.65 -6.96
C ASP A 152 15.69 1.28 -6.47
N VAL A 153 14.57 0.83 -7.05
CA VAL A 153 13.23 1.32 -6.72
C VAL A 153 12.89 1.13 -5.24
N SER A 154 13.21 -0.04 -4.66
CA SER A 154 12.89 -0.38 -3.28
C SER A 154 13.69 0.44 -2.27
N SER A 155 14.97 0.63 -2.55
CA SER A 155 15.92 1.42 -1.76
C SER A 155 15.55 2.89 -1.79
N CYS A 156 15.30 3.43 -2.99
CA CYS A 156 14.87 4.81 -3.17
C CYS A 156 13.56 5.08 -2.41
N PHE A 157 12.59 4.17 -2.50
CA PHE A 157 11.34 4.25 -1.74
C PHE A 157 11.57 4.26 -0.22
N CYS A 158 12.34 3.29 0.30
CA CYS A 158 12.54 3.12 1.74
C CYS A 158 13.31 4.29 2.36
N LEU A 159 14.40 4.72 1.72
CA LEU A 159 15.20 5.86 2.17
C LEU A 159 14.39 7.16 2.15
N SER A 160 13.59 7.39 1.11
CA SER A 160 12.67 8.53 1.02
C SER A 160 11.60 8.50 2.11
N LEU A 161 11.06 7.32 2.43
CA LEU A 161 10.11 7.14 3.53
C LEU A 161 10.75 7.51 4.87
N LEU A 162 11.95 7.00 5.15
CA LEU A 162 12.67 7.24 6.40
C LEU A 162 13.01 8.73 6.58
N LEU A 163 13.45 9.39 5.51
CA LEU A 163 13.70 10.83 5.47
C LEU A 163 12.47 11.65 5.90
N LEU A 164 11.27 11.19 5.55
CA LEU A 164 10.02 11.90 5.83
C LEU A 164 9.41 11.57 7.21
N LEU A 165 10.00 10.69 8.02
CA LEU A 165 9.42 10.21 9.29
C LEU A 165 9.38 11.24 10.43
N LYS A 166 10.17 12.33 10.37
CA LYS A 166 10.24 13.32 11.46
C LYS A 166 10.67 14.70 10.95
N LYS A 167 9.68 15.59 10.74
CA LYS A 167 9.88 16.89 10.09
C LYS A 167 10.03 18.08 11.05
N ARG A 168 9.74 17.92 12.35
CA ARG A 168 9.73 19.02 13.33
C ARG A 168 11.06 19.72 13.60
N LYS A 169 12.20 19.12 13.25
CA LYS A 169 13.52 19.76 13.31
C LYS A 169 14.35 19.23 12.14
N GLN A 170 14.20 19.84 10.96
CA GLN A 170 15.07 19.59 9.83
C GLN A 170 16.49 20.00 10.25
N GLU A 171 17.32 19.00 10.52
CA GLU A 171 18.73 19.22 10.83
C GLU A 171 19.56 19.13 9.54
N VAL A 172 20.78 19.64 9.58
CA VAL A 172 21.71 19.59 8.44
C VAL A 172 21.88 18.16 7.90
N ILE A 173 21.84 17.16 8.78
CA ILE A 173 21.91 15.75 8.39
C ILE A 173 20.73 15.30 7.53
N ASP A 174 19.53 15.86 7.72
CA ASP A 174 18.35 15.51 6.94
C ASP A 174 18.41 16.15 5.53
N LEU A 175 19.13 17.27 5.37
CA LEU A 175 19.47 17.83 4.05
C LEU A 175 20.50 16.96 3.32
N LEU A 176 21.48 16.41 4.04
CA LEU A 176 22.43 15.44 3.46
C LEU A 176 21.71 14.18 2.97
N PHE A 177 20.77 13.64 3.77
CA PHE A 177 19.96 12.50 3.37
C PHE A 177 19.06 12.80 2.17
N LEU A 178 18.49 14.00 2.10
CA LEU A 178 17.78 14.45 0.89
C LEU A 178 18.73 14.47 -0.31
N GLY A 179 19.94 15.00 -0.15
CA GLY A 179 20.98 14.99 -1.19
C GLY A 179 21.30 13.57 -1.66
N VAL A 180 21.47 12.62 -0.74
CA VAL A 180 21.67 11.20 -1.09
C VAL A 180 20.49 10.68 -1.91
N VAL A 181 19.25 10.88 -1.48
CA VAL A 181 18.07 10.40 -2.24
C VAL A 181 17.99 11.02 -3.63
N LEU A 182 18.22 12.33 -3.77
CA LEU A 182 18.05 13.04 -5.04
C LEU A 182 19.20 12.80 -6.03
N PHE A 183 20.44 12.70 -5.54
CA PHE A 183 21.63 12.68 -6.39
C PHE A 183 22.30 11.32 -6.51
N SER A 184 21.88 10.30 -5.74
CA SER A 184 22.37 8.94 -5.98
C SER A 184 21.95 8.46 -7.37
N PRO A 185 22.85 7.81 -8.14
CA PRO A 185 22.52 7.28 -9.46
C PRO A 185 21.30 6.36 -9.44
N MET A 186 20.59 6.28 -10.57
CA MET A 186 19.44 5.38 -10.72
C MET A 186 19.93 4.03 -11.23
N ALA A 187 19.61 2.95 -10.53
CA ALA A 187 19.86 1.60 -11.05
C ALA A 187 18.98 1.32 -12.27
N VAL A 188 19.49 0.50 -13.19
CA VAL A 188 18.83 0.15 -14.46
C VAL A 188 17.54 -0.62 -14.21
N GLY A 189 16.50 -0.33 -15.00
CA GLY A 189 15.24 -1.09 -15.00
C GLY A 189 14.12 -0.52 -14.13
N GLY A 190 14.24 0.74 -13.71
CA GLY A 190 13.25 1.43 -12.87
C GLY A 190 13.43 2.94 -12.81
N GLU A 191 14.19 3.53 -13.73
CA GLU A 191 14.65 4.91 -13.75
C GLU A 191 13.47 5.89 -13.65
N MET A 192 12.45 5.71 -14.50
CA MET A 192 11.23 6.54 -14.48
C MET A 192 10.46 6.41 -13.17
N THR A 193 10.32 5.20 -12.63
CA THR A 193 9.68 4.98 -11.32
C THR A 193 10.46 5.68 -10.21
N GLN A 194 11.79 5.57 -10.20
CA GLN A 194 12.60 6.21 -9.19
C GLN A 194 12.58 7.74 -9.32
N ALA A 195 12.59 8.29 -10.53
CA ALA A 195 12.44 9.73 -10.77
C ALA A 195 11.11 10.24 -10.20
N ALA A 196 10.01 9.51 -10.44
CA ALA A 196 8.71 9.82 -9.86
C ALA A 196 8.71 9.74 -8.33
N ILE A 197 9.33 8.71 -7.74
CA ILE A 197 9.48 8.60 -6.27
C ILE A 197 10.25 9.79 -5.70
N ARG A 198 11.38 10.16 -6.32
CA ARG A 198 12.19 11.33 -5.90
C ARG A 198 11.38 12.63 -5.98
N LEU A 199 10.60 12.82 -7.05
CA LEU A 199 9.73 13.99 -7.20
C LEU A 199 8.65 14.03 -6.10
N VAL A 200 7.97 12.90 -5.85
CA VAL A 200 6.97 12.82 -4.77
C VAL A 200 7.62 13.05 -3.41
N CYS A 201 8.82 12.50 -3.18
CA CYS A 201 9.59 12.75 -1.96
C CYS A 201 9.87 14.25 -1.79
N LEU A 202 10.34 14.92 -2.84
CA LEU A 202 10.63 16.36 -2.85
C LEU A 202 9.39 17.19 -2.52
N VAL A 203 8.26 16.88 -3.16
CA VAL A 203 6.98 17.55 -2.91
C VAL A 203 6.58 17.40 -1.44
N PHE A 204 6.62 16.19 -0.88
CA PHE A 204 6.29 15.98 0.54
C PHE A 204 7.34 16.57 1.50
N TYR A 205 8.60 16.62 1.09
CA TYR A 205 9.69 17.24 1.83
C TYR A 205 9.50 18.76 1.97
N PHE A 206 8.94 19.44 0.96
CA PHE A 206 8.68 20.89 1.07
C PHE A 206 7.26 21.23 1.52
N ALA A 207 6.24 20.54 1.03
CA ALA A 207 4.85 20.99 1.19
C ALA A 207 4.26 20.82 2.62
N LYS A 208 4.96 20.11 3.51
CA LYS A 208 4.61 19.94 4.96
C LYS A 208 3.16 19.47 5.16
N SER A 209 2.91 18.18 4.87
CA SER A 209 1.68 17.43 5.20
C SER A 209 0.35 18.18 5.06
N LYS A 210 0.19 18.93 3.97
CA LYS A 210 -1.10 19.51 3.61
C LYS A 210 -1.99 18.39 3.10
N GLU A 211 -3.19 18.27 3.67
CA GLU A 211 -4.19 17.27 3.26
C GLU A 211 -4.47 17.38 1.75
N ASN A 212 -4.52 18.61 1.22
CA ASN A 212 -4.69 18.87 -0.21
C ASN A 212 -3.60 18.24 -1.08
N VAL A 213 -2.33 18.24 -0.64
CA VAL A 213 -1.22 17.66 -1.43
C VAL A 213 -1.40 16.15 -1.58
N PHE A 214 -1.88 15.49 -0.53
CA PHE A 214 -2.22 14.08 -0.63
C PHE A 214 -3.41 13.85 -1.58
N HIS A 215 -4.49 14.63 -1.48
CA HIS A 215 -5.64 14.49 -2.37
C HIS A 215 -5.26 14.70 -3.83
N TYR A 216 -4.49 15.75 -4.15
CA TYR A 216 -4.00 15.99 -5.50
C TYR A 216 -3.06 14.88 -5.97
N GLY A 217 -2.17 14.39 -5.09
CA GLY A 217 -1.29 13.27 -5.41
C GLY A 217 -2.06 11.98 -5.71
N MET A 218 -3.08 11.65 -4.91
CA MET A 218 -3.95 10.49 -5.17
C MET A 218 -4.73 10.64 -6.47
N PHE A 219 -5.29 11.83 -6.73
CA PHE A 219 -5.99 12.12 -7.97
C PHE A 219 -5.06 11.98 -9.18
N ALA A 220 -3.84 12.51 -9.09
CA ALA A 220 -2.84 12.40 -10.15
C ALA A 220 -2.47 10.93 -10.43
N VAL A 221 -2.25 10.13 -9.37
CA VAL A 221 -2.00 8.69 -9.51
C VAL A 221 -3.18 7.98 -10.17
N LEU A 222 -4.41 8.26 -9.75
CA LEU A 222 -5.60 7.66 -10.36
C LEU A 222 -5.76 8.05 -11.83
N ALA A 223 -5.49 9.31 -12.17
CA ALA A 223 -5.48 9.77 -13.56
C ALA A 223 -4.41 9.04 -14.39
N ILE A 224 -3.21 8.84 -13.84
CA ILE A 224 -2.14 8.05 -14.49
C ILE A 224 -2.61 6.60 -14.70
N VAL A 225 -3.20 5.96 -13.69
CA VAL A 225 -3.71 4.60 -13.81
C VAL A 225 -4.75 4.51 -14.92
N ILE A 226 -5.72 5.43 -14.97
CA ILE A 226 -6.71 5.48 -16.06
C ILE A 226 -6.03 5.70 -17.41
N ALA A 227 -5.05 6.60 -17.49
CA ALA A 227 -4.29 6.83 -18.71
C ALA A 227 -3.58 5.56 -19.20
N CYS A 228 -3.05 4.72 -18.31
CA CYS A 228 -2.44 3.44 -18.69
C CYS A 228 -3.41 2.47 -19.39
N PHE A 229 -4.73 2.57 -19.16
CA PHE A 229 -5.73 1.78 -19.89
C PHE A 229 -6.07 2.36 -21.27
N ILE A 230 -5.75 3.63 -21.53
CA ILE A 230 -6.12 4.34 -22.76
C ILE A 230 -4.92 4.44 -23.71
N VAL A 231 -3.75 4.78 -23.17
CA VAL A 231 -2.47 4.96 -23.87
C VAL A 231 -2.18 3.81 -24.84
N PRO A 232 -2.32 2.52 -24.50
CA PRO A 232 -2.04 1.41 -25.42
C PRO A 232 -2.79 1.43 -26.77
N PHE A 233 -3.91 2.15 -26.84
CA PHE A 233 -4.73 2.28 -28.05
C PHE A 233 -4.44 3.56 -28.85
N ALA A 234 -3.58 4.44 -28.36
CA ALA A 234 -3.21 5.66 -29.05
C ALA A 234 -2.21 5.39 -30.18
N PRO A 235 -2.31 6.09 -31.32
CA PRO A 235 -1.40 5.92 -32.46
C PRO A 235 -0.05 6.61 -32.18
N PHE A 236 0.84 5.95 -31.45
CA PHE A 236 2.18 6.49 -31.13
C PHE A 236 3.24 6.27 -32.21
N GLY A 237 2.87 5.73 -33.38
CA GLY A 237 3.80 5.34 -34.44
C GLY A 237 4.78 6.45 -34.86
N ASP A 238 4.37 7.71 -34.75
CA ASP A 238 5.17 8.87 -35.16
C ASP A 238 6.01 9.51 -34.04
N LEU A 239 5.86 9.05 -32.79
CA LEU A 239 6.45 9.70 -31.60
C LEU A 239 7.86 9.21 -31.24
N GLY A 240 8.44 8.29 -32.03
CA GLY A 240 9.83 7.87 -31.86
C GLY A 240 10.13 7.29 -30.46
N LEU A 241 9.22 6.50 -29.91
CA LEU A 241 9.39 5.87 -28.60
C LEU A 241 10.61 4.95 -28.59
N ASP A 242 11.35 4.95 -27.48
CA ASP A 242 12.45 4.01 -27.29
C ASP A 242 11.92 2.56 -27.26
N ALA A 243 12.81 1.60 -27.54
CA ALA A 243 12.45 0.19 -27.60
C ALA A 243 11.79 -0.29 -26.30
N ASN A 244 12.23 0.17 -25.12
CA ASN A 244 11.68 -0.23 -23.83
C ASN A 244 10.22 0.24 -23.67
N THR A 245 9.98 1.52 -23.93
CA THR A 245 8.63 2.08 -23.83
C THR A 245 7.69 1.46 -24.86
N SER A 246 8.16 1.26 -26.09
CA SER A 246 7.38 0.65 -27.17
C SER A 246 6.91 -0.77 -26.86
N TRP A 247 7.80 -1.64 -26.36
CA TRP A 247 7.40 -3.01 -26.02
C TRP A 247 6.43 -3.06 -24.84
N ARG A 248 6.60 -2.18 -23.82
CA ARG A 248 5.68 -2.12 -22.67
C ARG A 248 4.27 -1.74 -23.08
N ILE A 249 4.14 -0.69 -23.90
CA ILE A 249 2.83 -0.24 -24.40
C ILE A 249 2.18 -1.33 -25.25
N SER A 250 2.96 -2.02 -26.09
CA SER A 250 2.46 -3.14 -26.90
C SER A 250 2.02 -4.33 -26.03
N TYR A 251 2.73 -4.61 -24.93
CA TYR A 251 2.35 -5.67 -24.01
C TYR A 251 1.10 -5.31 -23.19
N TRP A 252 0.99 -4.06 -22.75
CA TRP A 252 -0.23 -3.54 -22.13
C TRP A 252 -1.42 -3.69 -23.07
N ARG A 253 -1.23 -3.41 -24.36
CA ARG A 253 -2.26 -3.61 -25.38
C ARG A 253 -2.67 -5.07 -25.50
N ASP A 254 -1.72 -6.01 -25.54
CA ASP A 254 -2.02 -7.45 -25.63
C ASP A 254 -2.91 -7.93 -24.46
N GLU A 255 -2.58 -7.58 -23.21
CA GLU A 255 -3.41 -7.94 -22.06
C GLU A 255 -4.79 -7.27 -22.11
N LEU A 256 -4.89 -6.03 -22.60
CA LEU A 256 -6.16 -5.30 -22.72
C LEU A 256 -7.03 -5.81 -23.88
N ASP A 257 -6.45 -6.17 -25.02
CA ASP A 257 -7.17 -6.78 -26.15
C ASP A 257 -7.79 -8.12 -25.72
N GLN A 258 -7.07 -8.91 -24.92
CA GLN A 258 -7.62 -10.14 -24.32
C GLN A 258 -8.72 -9.86 -23.28
N LEU A 259 -8.56 -8.81 -22.46
CA LEU A 259 -9.63 -8.39 -21.56
C LEU A 259 -10.89 -8.00 -22.33
N LEU A 260 -10.75 -7.32 -23.48
CA LEU A 260 -11.87 -6.97 -24.35
C LEU A 260 -12.48 -8.21 -25.02
N ALA A 261 -11.65 -9.16 -25.49
CA ALA A 261 -12.11 -10.43 -26.07
C ALA A 261 -12.91 -11.29 -25.08
N THR A 262 -12.63 -11.14 -23.78
CA THR A 262 -13.38 -11.79 -22.69
C THR A 262 -14.56 -10.96 -22.18
N TYR A 263 -14.98 -9.92 -22.90
CA TYR A 263 -16.05 -8.99 -22.51
C TYR A 263 -15.83 -8.37 -21.13
N GLY A 264 -14.57 -8.20 -20.72
CA GLY A 264 -14.20 -7.64 -19.43
C GLY A 264 -14.23 -8.64 -18.27
N MET A 265 -14.45 -9.94 -18.50
CA MET A 265 -14.44 -10.97 -17.46
C MET A 265 -13.03 -11.33 -16.97
N GLY A 266 -12.03 -11.14 -17.83
CA GLY A 266 -10.66 -11.58 -17.59
C GLY A 266 -10.47 -13.08 -17.85
N VAL A 267 -9.22 -13.53 -17.75
CA VAL A 267 -8.80 -14.88 -18.15
C VAL A 267 -8.54 -15.84 -16.97
N GLY A 268 -8.59 -15.34 -15.73
CA GLY A 268 -8.30 -16.10 -14.52
C GLY A 268 -6.80 -16.25 -14.20
N TYR A 269 -6.49 -17.16 -13.27
CA TYR A 269 -5.13 -17.54 -12.88
C TYR A 269 -4.70 -18.84 -13.56
N GLY A 270 -3.39 -19.09 -13.58
CA GLY A 270 -2.81 -20.22 -14.28
C GLY A 270 -2.66 -19.97 -15.78
N THR A 271 -3.09 -18.80 -16.28
CA THR A 271 -2.90 -18.39 -17.67
C THR A 271 -1.53 -17.72 -17.88
N SER A 272 -1.01 -17.76 -19.11
CA SER A 272 0.14 -16.96 -19.52
C SER A 272 -0.20 -15.47 -19.46
N TYR A 273 0.79 -14.62 -19.16
CA TYR A 273 0.62 -13.17 -19.13
C TYR A 273 0.52 -12.55 -20.54
N ALA A 274 1.00 -13.26 -21.56
CA ALA A 274 0.94 -12.83 -22.96
C ALA A 274 0.22 -13.88 -23.81
N SER A 275 -0.42 -13.40 -24.88
CA SER A 275 -0.97 -14.25 -25.93
C SER A 275 0.13 -14.95 -26.73
N TYR A 276 -0.20 -16.08 -27.35
CA TYR A 276 0.72 -16.75 -28.27
C TYR A 276 1.19 -15.85 -29.42
N GLY A 277 0.28 -15.05 -29.97
CA GLY A 277 0.55 -14.14 -31.09
C GLY A 277 1.54 -13.03 -30.71
N PHE A 278 1.47 -12.55 -29.48
CA PHE A 278 2.38 -11.52 -28.98
C PHE A 278 3.81 -12.03 -28.77
N ILE A 279 3.95 -13.25 -28.24
CA ILE A 279 5.27 -13.84 -27.95
C ILE A 279 5.97 -14.27 -29.24
N GLY A 280 5.23 -14.78 -30.22
CA GLY A 280 5.77 -15.32 -31.46
C GLY A 280 6.85 -16.38 -31.21
N SER A 281 7.88 -16.42 -32.05
CA SER A 281 9.07 -17.28 -31.87
C SER A 281 10.12 -16.58 -31.01
N ALA A 282 9.80 -16.21 -29.77
CA ALA A 282 10.68 -15.43 -28.89
C ALA A 282 12.06 -16.09 -28.69
N THR A 283 13.03 -15.66 -29.49
CA THR A 283 14.46 -16.02 -29.40
C THR A 283 15.28 -14.94 -28.67
N SER A 284 14.67 -13.79 -28.36
CA SER A 284 15.28 -12.66 -27.66
C SER A 284 14.24 -11.88 -26.84
N GLY A 285 14.68 -10.96 -25.97
CA GLY A 285 13.81 -10.13 -25.15
C GLY A 285 13.40 -10.76 -23.80
N PRO A 286 12.41 -10.19 -23.09
CA PRO A 286 12.10 -10.57 -21.69
C PRO A 286 11.58 -12.01 -21.53
N PHE A 287 11.07 -12.59 -22.63
CA PHE A 287 10.59 -13.97 -22.70
C PHE A 287 11.66 -14.98 -23.08
N ALA A 288 12.88 -14.54 -23.42
CA ALA A 288 13.98 -15.45 -23.70
C ALA A 288 14.27 -16.32 -22.46
N ALA A 289 14.63 -17.59 -22.73
CA ALA A 289 15.02 -18.52 -21.68
C ALA A 289 16.18 -17.97 -20.84
N THR A 290 16.15 -18.25 -19.54
CA THR A 290 17.23 -17.97 -18.61
C THR A 290 17.68 -19.27 -17.95
N ALA A 291 18.77 -19.21 -17.17
CA ALA A 291 19.21 -20.36 -16.36
C ALA A 291 18.12 -20.87 -15.38
N GLN A 292 17.10 -20.07 -15.08
CA GLN A 292 16.04 -20.38 -14.11
C GLN A 292 14.72 -20.79 -14.77
N TYR A 293 14.46 -20.36 -16.00
CA TYR A 293 13.16 -20.55 -16.66
C TYR A 293 13.35 -20.81 -18.14
N SER A 294 12.68 -21.83 -18.66
CA SER A 294 12.48 -22.02 -20.09
C SER A 294 11.63 -20.89 -20.69
N THR A 295 11.68 -20.73 -22.01
CA THR A 295 10.82 -19.77 -22.75
C THR A 295 9.34 -19.98 -22.46
N LEU A 296 8.89 -21.23 -22.28
CA LEU A 296 7.52 -21.55 -21.94
C LEU A 296 7.14 -21.08 -20.53
N GLU A 297 8.00 -21.36 -19.53
CA GLU A 297 7.76 -20.91 -18.17
C GLU A 297 7.78 -19.39 -18.05
N LYS A 298 8.61 -18.71 -18.87
CA LYS A 298 8.66 -17.26 -18.97
C LYS A 298 7.30 -16.64 -19.27
N MET A 299 6.47 -17.29 -20.08
CA MET A 299 5.12 -16.81 -20.38
C MET A 299 4.21 -16.70 -19.14
N TYR A 300 4.47 -17.49 -18.10
CA TYR A 300 3.68 -17.52 -16.87
C TYR A 300 4.24 -16.67 -15.75
N VAL A 301 5.44 -16.09 -15.93
CA VAL A 301 6.16 -15.37 -14.86
C VAL A 301 6.56 -13.94 -15.22
N VAL A 302 6.56 -13.58 -16.51
CA VAL A 302 6.90 -12.23 -16.98
C VAL A 302 5.61 -11.42 -17.13
N GLY A 303 5.27 -10.61 -16.13
CA GLY A 303 4.13 -9.70 -16.21
C GLY A 303 4.41 -8.46 -17.07
N CYS A 304 3.35 -7.72 -17.42
CA CYS A 304 3.42 -6.60 -18.36
C CYS A 304 4.04 -5.30 -17.79
N HIS A 305 4.62 -5.34 -16.59
CA HIS A 305 5.12 -4.16 -15.87
C HIS A 305 4.04 -3.10 -15.57
N ASN A 306 2.79 -3.54 -15.40
CA ASN A 306 1.72 -2.72 -14.84
C ASN A 306 0.70 -3.62 -14.14
N SER A 307 0.73 -3.67 -12.80
CA SER A 307 -0.16 -4.56 -12.08
C SER A 307 -1.63 -4.17 -12.19
N PHE A 308 -2.00 -2.92 -12.49
CA PHE A 308 -3.41 -2.60 -12.69
C PHE A 308 -3.95 -3.29 -13.94
N ILE A 309 -3.16 -3.31 -15.01
CA ILE A 309 -3.51 -4.00 -16.25
C ILE A 309 -3.48 -5.52 -16.02
N SER A 310 -2.43 -6.07 -15.40
CA SER A 310 -2.36 -7.51 -15.10
C SER A 310 -3.47 -7.98 -14.14
N MET A 311 -3.90 -7.14 -13.20
CA MET A 311 -5.07 -7.43 -12.36
C MET A 311 -6.37 -7.39 -13.15
N ALA A 312 -6.56 -6.42 -14.04
CA ALA A 312 -7.73 -6.35 -14.91
C ALA A 312 -7.77 -7.55 -15.86
N PHE A 313 -6.63 -7.93 -16.43
CA PHE A 313 -6.47 -9.11 -17.28
C PHE A 313 -6.88 -10.41 -16.56
N ARG A 314 -6.45 -10.60 -15.31
CA ARG A 314 -6.72 -11.82 -14.54
C ARG A 314 -8.12 -11.86 -13.92
N LEU A 315 -8.53 -10.75 -13.32
CA LEU A 315 -9.73 -10.64 -12.48
C LEU A 315 -10.86 -9.86 -13.16
N GLY A 316 -10.69 -9.50 -14.42
CA GLY A 316 -11.65 -8.69 -15.15
C GLY A 316 -11.79 -7.26 -14.64
N VAL A 317 -12.73 -6.55 -15.26
CA VAL A 317 -13.13 -5.19 -14.90
C VAL A 317 -13.64 -5.15 -13.45
N ALA A 318 -14.32 -6.20 -12.99
CA ALA A 318 -14.82 -6.30 -11.62
C ALA A 318 -13.68 -6.28 -10.58
N GLY A 319 -12.66 -7.11 -10.76
CA GLY A 319 -11.52 -7.17 -9.85
C GLY A 319 -10.75 -5.86 -9.76
N VAL A 320 -10.40 -5.25 -10.90
CA VAL A 320 -9.68 -3.97 -10.90
C VAL A 320 -10.55 -2.83 -10.34
N SER A 321 -11.87 -2.84 -10.59
CA SER A 321 -12.79 -1.84 -10.03
C SER A 321 -12.85 -1.90 -8.50
N LEU A 322 -12.83 -3.10 -7.91
CA LEU A 322 -12.77 -3.27 -6.44
C LEU A 322 -11.47 -2.71 -5.87
N LEU A 323 -10.33 -2.96 -6.53
CA LEU A 323 -9.04 -2.40 -6.12
C LEU A 323 -9.01 -0.87 -6.25
N LEU A 324 -9.52 -0.30 -7.35
CA LEU A 324 -9.61 1.14 -7.54
C LEU A 324 -10.55 1.80 -6.53
N THR A 325 -11.68 1.17 -6.22
CA THR A 325 -12.61 1.64 -5.19
C THR A 325 -11.94 1.63 -3.81
N TYR A 326 -11.13 0.61 -3.51
CA TYR A 326 -10.32 0.59 -2.31
C TYR A 326 -9.35 1.79 -2.26
N ILE A 327 -8.61 2.05 -3.34
CA ILE A 327 -7.66 3.18 -3.45
C ILE A 327 -8.38 4.52 -3.28
N LEU A 328 -9.53 4.71 -3.95
CA LEU A 328 -10.38 5.90 -3.81
C LEU A 328 -10.85 6.09 -2.36
N SER A 329 -11.19 5.00 -1.67
CA SER A 329 -11.59 5.08 -0.26
C SER A 329 -10.46 5.51 0.68
N LEU A 330 -9.18 5.25 0.31
CA LEU A 330 -8.03 5.79 1.03
C LEU A 330 -7.89 7.30 0.83
N ALA A 331 -8.24 7.79 -0.37
CA ALA A 331 -8.23 9.20 -0.72
C ALA A 331 -9.28 9.98 0.07
N SER A 332 -10.52 9.50 0.12
CA SER A 332 -11.66 10.22 0.72
C SER A 332 -11.63 10.39 2.25
N ARG A 333 -10.55 9.99 2.92
CA ARG A 333 -10.48 9.88 4.38
C ARG A 333 -9.97 11.18 5.02
N LYS A 334 -10.79 11.85 5.83
CA LYS A 334 -10.41 13.07 6.57
C LYS A 334 -9.30 12.81 7.59
N ARG A 335 -8.22 13.58 7.54
CA ARG A 335 -7.03 13.36 8.39
C ARG A 335 -6.87 14.45 9.45
N SER A 336 -6.58 14.03 10.68
CA SER A 336 -6.23 14.97 11.77
C SER A 336 -4.72 15.10 11.84
N HIS A 337 -4.26 16.35 11.77
CA HIS A 337 -2.86 16.73 11.59
C HIS A 337 -2.00 16.45 12.82
N ARG A 338 -1.26 15.33 12.79
CA ARG A 338 0.15 15.32 13.23
C ARG A 338 1.00 15.41 11.97
N GLU A 339 1.42 16.63 11.64
CA GLU A 339 2.04 17.00 10.36
C GLU A 339 3.21 16.09 9.95
N ASP A 340 4.07 15.71 10.88
CA ASP A 340 5.28 14.92 10.53
C ASP A 340 4.95 13.51 10.05
N PHE A 341 4.02 12.84 10.73
CA PHE A 341 3.73 11.42 10.52
C PHE A 341 2.70 11.18 9.39
N ALA A 342 1.86 12.18 9.12
CA ALA A 342 0.95 12.14 7.99
C ALA A 342 1.71 12.27 6.65
N SER A 343 2.79 13.04 6.59
CA SER A 343 3.58 13.23 5.35
C SER A 343 4.21 11.94 4.85
N SER A 344 4.91 11.18 5.72
CA SER A 344 5.57 9.93 5.35
C SER A 344 4.57 8.86 4.91
N ALA A 345 3.41 8.76 5.58
CA ALA A 345 2.37 7.80 5.22
C ALA A 345 1.69 8.15 3.90
N CYS A 346 1.45 9.44 3.63
CA CYS A 346 0.93 9.92 2.35
C CYS A 346 1.91 9.62 1.21
N PHE A 347 3.19 9.94 1.41
CA PHE A 347 4.26 9.61 0.48
C PHE A 347 4.32 8.11 0.20
N ALA A 348 4.26 7.28 1.24
CA ALA A 348 4.36 5.82 1.12
C ALA A 348 3.27 5.27 0.19
N VAL A 349 2.02 5.66 0.43
CA VAL A 349 0.89 5.18 -0.38
C VAL A 349 1.00 5.66 -1.83
N ILE A 350 1.19 6.96 -2.06
CA ILE A 350 1.30 7.51 -3.43
C ILE A 350 2.45 6.85 -4.19
N SER A 351 3.63 6.76 -3.56
CA SER A 351 4.82 6.17 -4.20
C SER A 351 4.64 4.67 -4.45
N SER A 352 4.02 3.93 -3.53
CA SER A 352 3.75 2.51 -3.73
C SER A 352 2.77 2.26 -4.88
N LEU A 353 1.78 3.15 -5.07
CA LEU A 353 0.85 3.08 -6.20
C LEU A 353 1.55 3.38 -7.53
N ILE A 354 2.48 4.33 -7.55
CA ILE A 354 3.33 4.58 -8.72
C ILE A 354 4.19 3.36 -9.04
N ILE A 355 4.78 2.72 -8.02
CA ILE A 355 5.60 1.51 -8.21
C ILE A 355 4.79 0.41 -8.89
N ILE A 356 3.61 0.08 -8.38
CA ILE A 356 2.78 -1.00 -8.96
C ILE A 356 2.17 -0.62 -10.32
N CYS A 357 2.10 0.68 -10.65
CA CYS A 357 1.59 1.14 -11.95
C CYS A 357 2.62 0.96 -13.08
N PHE A 358 3.91 1.03 -12.78
CA PHE A 358 4.99 0.97 -13.78
C PHE A 358 5.94 -0.24 -13.62
N ASN A 359 5.61 -1.15 -12.70
CA ASN A 359 6.34 -2.38 -12.47
C ASN A 359 5.37 -3.53 -12.21
N VAL A 360 5.92 -4.74 -12.18
CA VAL A 360 5.27 -5.97 -11.72
C VAL A 360 5.06 -5.93 -10.20
N GLY A 361 4.15 -5.07 -9.74
CA GLY A 361 3.87 -4.80 -8.34
C GLY A 361 3.34 -5.99 -7.55
N PHE A 362 2.14 -6.46 -7.87
CA PHE A 362 1.49 -7.60 -7.20
C PHE A 362 2.14 -8.95 -7.53
N GLU A 363 2.84 -9.01 -8.65
CA GLU A 363 3.53 -10.21 -9.14
C GLU A 363 4.95 -10.34 -8.53
N SER A 364 5.51 -9.25 -7.99
CA SER A 364 6.83 -9.22 -7.34
C SER A 364 6.71 -9.11 -5.82
N PRO A 365 7.25 -10.07 -5.05
CA PRO A 365 7.24 -10.02 -3.59
C PRO A 365 7.77 -8.70 -3.02
N ALA A 366 8.90 -8.20 -3.52
CA ALA A 366 9.46 -6.92 -3.08
C ALA A 366 8.45 -5.77 -3.15
N TYR A 367 7.89 -5.51 -4.34
CA TYR A 367 6.97 -4.39 -4.55
C TYR A 367 5.63 -4.60 -3.85
N PHE A 368 5.11 -5.82 -3.83
CA PHE A 368 3.90 -6.13 -3.07
C PHE A 368 4.08 -5.81 -1.58
N PHE A 369 5.22 -6.18 -0.97
CA PHE A 369 5.46 -5.87 0.45
C PHE A 369 5.68 -4.38 0.71
N LEU A 370 6.22 -3.60 -0.24
CA LEU A 370 6.24 -2.13 -0.16
C LEU A 370 4.82 -1.57 -0.13
N PHE A 371 3.95 -2.03 -1.03
CA PHE A 371 2.53 -1.63 -1.09
C PHE A 371 1.78 -2.03 0.20
N ALA A 372 1.91 -3.29 0.61
CA ALA A 372 1.30 -3.83 1.82
C ALA A 372 1.72 -3.02 3.05
N PHE A 373 3.02 -2.75 3.22
CA PHE A 373 3.52 -1.91 4.30
C PHE A 373 2.93 -0.50 4.23
N SER A 374 2.93 0.14 3.05
CA SER A 374 2.46 1.52 2.87
C SER A 374 1.00 1.71 3.28
N VAL A 375 0.15 0.80 2.83
CA VAL A 375 -1.27 0.78 3.13
C VAL A 375 -1.52 0.50 4.62
N SER A 376 -0.86 -0.51 5.19
CA SER A 376 -0.96 -0.81 6.62
C SER A 376 -0.46 0.35 7.47
N TYR A 377 0.64 0.98 7.06
CA TYR A 377 1.24 2.10 7.75
C TYR A 377 0.28 3.29 7.77
N LEU A 378 -0.31 3.66 6.63
CA LEU A 378 -1.36 4.68 6.54
C LEU A 378 -2.56 4.35 7.43
N ASN A 379 -3.07 3.12 7.38
CA ASN A 379 -4.27 2.74 8.13
C ASN A 379 -4.03 2.68 9.65
N SER A 380 -2.83 2.25 10.08
CA SER A 380 -2.44 2.27 11.50
C SER A 380 -2.43 3.69 12.11
N THR A 381 -2.29 4.72 11.26
CA THR A 381 -2.35 6.12 11.70
C THR A 381 -3.77 6.52 12.12
N ALA A 382 -4.78 5.95 11.47
CA ALA A 382 -6.18 6.29 11.67
C ALA A 382 -6.79 5.56 12.88
N THR A 383 -6.45 4.29 13.10
CA THR A 383 -6.99 3.47 14.20
C THR A 383 -6.62 4.01 15.59
N LEU A 384 -5.41 4.59 15.74
CA LEU A 384 -4.98 5.17 17.02
C LEU A 384 -5.65 6.50 17.34
N ARG A 385 -6.21 7.19 16.34
CA ARG A 385 -7.04 8.39 16.53
C ARG A 385 -8.40 8.01 17.09
N GLU A 386 -9.06 7.01 16.50
CA GLU A 386 -10.35 6.51 16.97
C GLU A 386 -10.25 6.01 18.42
N ALA A 387 -9.19 5.26 18.74
CA ALA A 387 -8.93 4.82 20.11
C ALA A 387 -8.69 5.98 21.10
N ALA A 388 -7.98 7.05 20.68
CA ALA A 388 -7.71 8.22 21.53
C ALA A 388 -8.97 9.09 21.74
N ILE A 389 -9.83 9.22 20.73
CA ILE A 389 -11.10 9.94 20.84
C ILE A 389 -12.04 9.19 21.78
N CYS A 390 -12.21 7.87 21.60
CA CYS A 390 -13.02 7.05 22.48
C CYS A 390 -12.52 7.06 23.93
N SER A 391 -11.20 7.09 24.17
CA SER A 391 -10.67 7.21 25.54
C SER A 391 -10.97 8.56 26.18
N VAL A 392 -10.92 9.66 25.41
CA VAL A 392 -11.24 11.00 25.92
C VAL A 392 -12.73 11.15 26.19
N GLU A 393 -13.58 10.56 25.35
CA GLU A 393 -15.03 10.51 25.57
C GLU A 393 -15.41 9.63 26.76
N ALA A 394 -14.76 8.47 26.92
CA ALA A 394 -14.94 7.60 28.09
C ALA A 394 -14.49 8.27 29.40
N ASP A 395 -13.37 9.01 29.38
CA ASP A 395 -12.92 9.80 30.54
C ASP A 395 -13.85 10.99 30.84
N ARG A 396 -14.44 11.61 29.81
CA ARG A 396 -15.46 12.66 29.99
C ARG A 396 -16.77 12.08 30.56
N GLY A 397 -17.21 10.93 30.10
CA GLY A 397 -18.37 10.21 30.66
C GLY A 397 -18.13 9.81 32.12
N ARG A 398 -16.97 9.24 32.45
CA ARG A 398 -16.61 8.95 33.85
C ARG A 398 -16.53 10.19 34.72
N ARG A 399 -16.02 11.32 34.19
CA ARG A 399 -16.02 12.58 34.93
C ARG A 399 -17.43 13.14 35.10
N SER A 400 -18.33 13.02 34.12
CA SER A 400 -19.73 13.45 34.28
C SER A 400 -20.48 12.59 35.29
N ASP A 401 -20.22 11.28 35.29
CA ASP A 401 -20.83 10.34 36.24
C ASP A 401 -20.27 10.52 37.65
N ALA A 402 -18.98 10.86 37.79
CA ALA A 402 -18.37 11.23 39.07
C ALA A 402 -18.87 12.58 39.59
N THR A 403 -19.16 13.56 38.71
CA THR A 403 -19.78 14.84 39.13
C THR A 403 -21.27 14.71 39.45
N ASN A 404 -21.98 13.76 38.81
CA ASN A 404 -23.39 13.48 39.13
C ASN A 404 -23.53 12.67 40.44
N SER A 405 -22.59 11.76 40.73
CA SER A 405 -22.56 11.04 42.02
C SER A 405 -22.04 11.89 43.17
N ALA A 406 -21.12 12.83 42.93
CA ALA A 406 -20.73 13.84 43.92
C ALA A 406 -21.77 14.97 44.08
N GLY A 407 -22.61 15.21 43.06
CA GLY A 407 -23.69 16.21 43.09
C GLY A 407 -24.90 15.81 43.94
N LEU A 408 -25.08 14.52 44.23
CA LEU A 408 -26.13 14.02 45.12
C LEU A 408 -25.73 14.01 46.60
N GLY A 409 -24.45 14.22 46.93
CA GLY A 409 -23.95 14.32 48.32
C GLY A 409 -23.54 15.72 48.77
N GLY A 410 -23.53 16.72 47.87
CA GLY A 410 -23.05 18.08 48.15
C GLY A 410 -24.10 19.18 48.12
N ALA A 411 -25.34 18.89 47.70
CA ALA A 411 -26.39 19.89 47.53
C ALA A 411 -27.09 20.31 48.84
N GLU A 412 -26.82 19.65 49.98
CA GLU A 412 -27.33 20.06 51.30
C GLU A 412 -26.39 20.96 52.10
N ALA A 413 -25.16 21.22 51.64
CA ALA A 413 -24.17 21.96 52.42
C ALA A 413 -23.83 23.38 51.92
N LEU A 414 -24.42 23.85 50.81
CA LEU A 414 -24.03 25.13 50.17
C LEU A 414 -25.16 26.19 50.08
N SER A 415 -26.21 26.08 50.90
CA SER A 415 -27.21 27.16 51.05
C SER A 415 -26.83 28.26 52.07
N ARG A 416 -25.63 28.19 52.67
CA ARG A 416 -25.13 29.20 53.60
C ARG A 416 -23.72 29.66 53.22
N HIS A 417 -23.62 30.45 52.16
CA HIS A 417 -22.75 31.63 52.07
C HIS A 417 -22.82 32.17 50.64
N GLY A 418 -23.42 33.36 50.49
CA GLY A 418 -23.54 34.04 49.21
C GLY A 418 -22.19 34.52 48.72
N VAL A 419 -21.59 33.80 47.77
CA VAL A 419 -20.59 34.31 46.83
C VAL A 419 -20.79 33.60 45.49
N ILE A 420 -21.38 34.30 44.52
CA ILE A 420 -21.45 33.83 43.12
C ILE A 420 -20.07 34.11 42.48
N PRO A 421 -19.33 33.09 42.00
CA PRO A 421 -18.07 33.34 41.29
C PRO A 421 -18.37 33.82 39.86
N LYS A 422 -17.66 34.88 39.42
CA LYS A 422 -17.68 35.48 38.07
C LYS A 422 -17.43 34.52 36.88
N ALA A 423 -17.22 33.23 37.13
CA ALA A 423 -17.10 32.19 36.09
C ALA A 423 -18.47 31.76 35.51
N ALA A 424 -19.57 31.89 36.27
CA ALA A 424 -20.90 31.48 35.82
C ALA A 424 -21.52 32.44 34.78
N GLU A 425 -21.06 33.69 34.71
CA GLU A 425 -21.60 34.72 33.82
C GLU A 425 -21.08 34.60 32.38
N ARG A 426 -19.88 34.01 32.17
CA ARG A 426 -19.30 33.76 30.84
C ARG A 426 -19.90 32.54 30.12
N VAL A 427 -20.48 31.59 30.86
CA VAL A 427 -21.11 30.39 30.27
C VAL A 427 -22.50 30.73 29.72
N ARG A 428 -23.22 31.68 30.36
CA ARG A 428 -24.55 32.10 29.93
C ARG A 428 -24.54 32.95 28.65
N THR A 429 -23.47 33.71 28.41
CA THR A 429 -23.31 34.54 27.19
C THR A 429 -22.93 33.72 25.96
N ARG A 430 -22.15 32.63 26.12
CA ARG A 430 -21.80 31.74 24.99
C ARG A 430 -22.97 30.87 24.51
N PHE A 431 -23.88 30.48 25.40
CA PHE A 431 -25.03 29.66 25.03
C PHE A 431 -26.12 30.45 24.28
N ARG A 432 -26.25 31.77 24.50
CA ARG A 432 -27.20 32.62 23.74
C ARG A 432 -26.73 32.94 22.32
N CYS A 433 -25.42 33.03 22.06
CA CYS A 433 -24.92 33.28 20.70
C CYS A 433 -25.07 32.06 19.77
N HIS A 434 -25.14 30.84 20.32
CA HIS A 434 -25.25 29.63 19.50
C HIS A 434 -26.69 29.24 19.14
N LEU A 435 -27.69 29.79 19.85
CA LEU A 435 -29.10 29.54 19.55
C LEU A 435 -29.71 30.54 18.55
N ALA A 436 -29.12 31.73 18.41
CA ALA A 436 -29.59 32.75 17.44
C ALA A 436 -29.11 32.48 16.00
N ALA A 437 -28.10 31.62 15.79
CA ALA A 437 -27.58 31.29 14.45
C ALA A 437 -28.24 30.05 13.81
N LYS A 438 -29.35 29.56 14.37
CA LYS A 438 -30.11 28.41 13.85
C LYS A 438 -31.58 28.68 13.57
N VAL A 439 -31.99 29.95 13.67
CA VAL A 439 -33.27 30.45 13.17
C VAL A 439 -32.99 31.78 12.46
N MET A 440 -32.37 31.68 11.28
CA MET A 440 -32.47 32.66 10.20
C MET A 440 -32.09 31.97 8.89
#